data_AF-A0A4R3VJ75-F1
#
_entry.id   AF-A0A4R3VJ75-F1
#
_cell.length_a   1.000
_cell.length_b   1.000
_cell.length_c   1.000
_cell.angle_alpha   90.00
_cell.angle_beta   90.00
_cell.angle_gamma   90.00
#
_symmetry.space_group_name_H-M   'P 1'
#
loop_
_entity.id
_entity.type
_entity.pdbx_description
1 polymer ?
#
loop_
_entity_poly.entity_id
_entity_poly.type
_entity_poly.pdbx_seq_one_letter_code
_entity_poly.pdbx_strand_id
1 'polypeptide(L)'
;MSKQTGGPAFPYSGVHKGDNENYIIDNHGMTLRDYFAREALGLCFAQYLNHAEVEGFSEGWREGVASDAYLMADAMLKAREG
;
A
#
# COMPACT_ATOMS: atom_id res chain seq x y z
N MET A 1 3.85 -17.76 8.29
CA MET A 1 3.42 -16.41 7.88
C MET A 1 4.68 -15.55 7.72
N SER A 2 5.35 -15.60 6.56
CA SER A 2 6.54 -14.77 6.31
C SER A 2 6.12 -13.30 6.19
N LYS A 3 6.77 -12.42 6.94
CA LYS A 3 6.61 -10.97 6.81
C LYS A 3 7.31 -10.51 5.53
N GLN A 4 6.59 -10.51 4.42
CA GLN A 4 7.07 -10.14 3.07
C GLN A 4 7.14 -8.60 2.92
N THR A 5 7.97 -7.90 3.70
CA THR A 5 7.98 -6.41 3.70
C THR A 5 9.15 -5.78 2.93
N GLY A 6 9.93 -6.56 2.16
CA GLY A 6 11.16 -6.09 1.50
C GLY A 6 11.21 -6.30 -0.01
N GLY A 7 10.09 -6.61 -0.67
CA GLY A 7 10.02 -6.75 -2.13
C GLY A 7 10.00 -5.40 -2.86
N PRO A 8 10.18 -5.39 -4.19
CA PRO A 8 10.20 -4.16 -4.96
C PRO A 8 8.81 -3.47 -4.96
N ALA A 9 8.77 -2.15 -4.73
CA ALA A 9 7.51 -1.40 -4.72
C ALA A 9 6.83 -1.38 -6.11
N PHE A 10 7.63 -1.33 -7.17
CA PHE A 10 7.17 -1.37 -8.56
C PHE A 10 7.46 -2.73 -9.18
N PRO A 11 6.66 -3.18 -10.16
CA PRO A 11 6.94 -4.41 -10.89
C PRO A 11 8.35 -4.37 -11.49
N TYR A 12 9.06 -5.49 -11.39
CA TYR A 12 10.31 -5.70 -12.09
C TYR A 12 10.24 -7.04 -12.83
N SER A 13 10.59 -7.04 -14.11
CA SER A 13 10.71 -8.26 -14.89
C SER A 13 12.08 -8.88 -14.64
N GLY A 14 12.12 -9.91 -13.79
CA GLY A 14 13.29 -10.77 -13.68
C GLY A 14 13.14 -11.97 -14.61
N VAL A 15 14.19 -12.27 -15.39
CA VAL A 15 14.34 -13.54 -16.09
C VAL A 15 15.31 -14.36 -15.26
N HIS A 16 14.85 -15.39 -14.56
CA HIS A 16 15.76 -16.38 -13.98
C HIS A 16 16.09 -17.37 -15.10
N LYS A 17 17.34 -17.37 -15.57
CA LYS A 17 17.86 -18.45 -16.41
C LYS A 17 18.01 -19.69 -15.51
N GLY A 18 17.02 -20.58 -15.52
CA GLY A 18 17.25 -21.96 -15.12
C GLY A 18 18.00 -22.68 -16.24
N ASP A 19 18.80 -23.69 -15.91
CA ASP A 19 19.65 -24.40 -16.88
C ASP A 19 18.87 -25.00 -18.07
N ASN A 20 17.54 -25.20 -17.96
CA ASN A 20 16.72 -25.78 -19.03
C ASN A 20 15.42 -25.02 -19.40
N GLU A 21 14.98 -23.99 -18.66
CA GLU A 21 13.72 -23.29 -18.93
C GLU A 21 13.77 -21.81 -18.47
N ASN A 22 13.28 -20.90 -19.32
CA ASN A 22 13.08 -19.49 -18.95
C ASN A 22 11.81 -19.37 -18.11
N TYR A 23 11.94 -19.32 -16.78
CA TYR A 23 10.82 -18.96 -15.91
C TYR A 23 10.66 -17.44 -15.90
N ILE A 24 9.51 -16.95 -16.36
CA ILE A 24 9.06 -15.58 -16.09
C ILE A 24 8.72 -15.54 -14.61
N ILE A 25 9.51 -14.82 -13.81
CA ILE A 25 9.33 -14.77 -12.36
C ILE A 25 8.15 -13.85 -12.02
N ASP A 26 7.39 -14.30 -11.02
CA ASP A 26 6.27 -13.64 -10.36
C ASP A 26 6.39 -12.12 -10.22
N ASN A 27 5.29 -11.42 -10.53
CA ASN A 27 5.11 -9.99 -10.34
C ASN A 27 5.16 -9.60 -8.85
N HIS A 28 6.36 -9.43 -8.29
CA HIS A 28 6.56 -9.08 -6.88
C HIS A 28 6.43 -7.57 -6.58
N GLY A 29 5.40 -6.89 -7.12
CA GLY A 29 5.14 -5.46 -6.88
C GLY A 29 4.06 -5.18 -5.82
N MET A 30 3.81 -3.90 -5.53
CA MET A 30 2.62 -3.46 -4.79
C MET A 30 1.33 -3.97 -5.43
N THR A 31 0.34 -4.34 -4.61
CA THR A 31 -1.00 -4.64 -5.12
C THR A 31 -1.71 -3.36 -5.58
N LEU A 32 -2.79 -3.48 -6.37
CA LEU A 32 -3.63 -2.34 -6.72
C LEU A 32 -4.20 -1.64 -5.47
N ARG A 33 -4.49 -2.40 -4.42
CA ARG A 33 -4.93 -1.89 -3.12
C ARG A 33 -3.87 -1.02 -2.47
N ASP A 34 -2.61 -1.49 -2.45
CA ASP A 34 -1.48 -0.72 -1.92
C ASP A 34 -1.24 0.57 -2.71
N TYR A 35 -1.42 0.53 -4.03
CA TYR A 35 -1.34 1.72 -4.87
C TYR A 35 -2.39 2.76 -4.49
N PHE A 36 -3.67 2.38 -4.34
CA PHE A 36 -4.72 3.30 -3.90
C PHE A 36 -4.50 3.80 -2.48
N ALA A 37 -4.05 2.95 -1.57
CA ALA A 37 -3.71 3.38 -0.21
C ALA A 37 -2.59 4.42 -0.22
N ARG A 38 -1.55 4.23 -1.05
CA ARG A 38 -0.47 5.22 -1.22
C ARG A 38 -1.00 6.57 -1.73
N GLU A 39 -1.93 6.57 -2.69
CA GLU A 39 -2.55 7.81 -3.19
C GLU A 39 -3.38 8.52 -2.10
N ALA A 40 -4.10 7.77 -1.26
CA ALA A 40 -4.90 8.33 -0.17
C ALA A 40 -4.08 8.80 1.04
N LEU A 41 -2.92 8.17 1.29
CA LEU A 41 -2.13 8.35 2.52
C LEU A 41 -1.78 9.80 2.82
N GLY A 42 -1.41 10.58 1.80
CA GLY A 42 -1.06 12.00 1.98
C GLY A 42 -2.24 12.85 2.49
N LEU A 43 -3.45 12.57 2.01
CA LEU A 43 -4.65 13.30 2.42
C LEU A 43 -5.12 12.87 3.82
N CYS A 44 -5.10 11.56 4.11
CA CYS A 44 -5.38 11.06 5.46
C CYS A 44 -4.40 11.64 6.49
N PHE A 45 -3.12 11.74 6.14
CA PHE A 45 -2.12 12.37 7.00
C PHE A 45 -2.39 13.86 7.22
N ALA A 46 -2.68 14.62 6.15
CA ALA A 46 -3.01 16.04 6.27
C ALA A 46 -4.27 16.28 7.12
N GLN A 47 -5.30 15.45 6.96
CA GLN A 47 -6.50 15.50 7.79
C GLN A 47 -6.17 15.26 9.27
N TYR A 48 -5.30 14.28 9.57
CA TYR A 48 -4.87 14.01 10.93
C TYR A 48 -4.05 15.18 11.52
N LEU A 49 -3.17 15.82 10.75
CA LEU A 49 -2.41 16.97 11.22
C LEU A 49 -3.32 18.13 11.67
N ASN A 50 -4.38 18.41 10.91
CA ASN A 50 -5.36 19.44 11.28
C ASN A 50 -6.11 19.08 12.58
N HIS A 51 -6.41 17.81 12.79
CA HIS A 51 -7.01 17.34 14.05
C HIS A 51 -6.03 17.47 15.23
N ALA A 52 -4.77 17.03 15.03
CA ALA A 52 -3.73 17.04 16.04
C ALA A 52 -3.26 18.47 16.41
N GLU A 53 -3.47 19.46 15.54
CA GLU A 53 -3.22 20.87 15.86
C GLU A 53 -4.09 21.36 17.02
N VAL A 54 -5.32 20.84 17.15
CA VAL A 54 -6.28 21.22 18.20
C VAL A 54 -6.20 20.28 19.41
N GLU A 55 -6.16 18.97 19.15
CA GLU A 55 -6.32 17.93 20.19
C GLU A 55 -4.98 17.32 20.65
N GLY A 56 -3.88 17.65 19.97
CA GLY A 56 -2.58 17.02 20.18
C GLY A 56 -2.41 15.69 19.44
N PHE A 57 -1.21 15.12 19.51
CA PHE A 57 -0.90 13.83 18.92
C PHE A 57 -1.31 12.68 19.84
N SER A 58 -2.10 11.75 19.32
CA SER A 58 -2.43 10.49 19.98
C SER A 58 -1.33 9.46 19.79
N GLU A 59 -1.13 8.59 20.77
CA GLU A 59 -0.32 7.40 20.58
C GLU A 59 -0.93 6.52 19.46
N GLY A 60 -0.08 5.97 18.59
CA GLY A 60 -0.55 5.11 17.49
C GLY A 60 -1.21 5.85 16.31
N TRP A 61 -1.05 7.17 16.20
CA TRP A 61 -1.71 7.94 15.14
C TRP A 61 -1.32 7.52 13.71
N ARG A 62 -0.10 6.99 13.53
CA ARG A 62 0.41 6.56 12.22
C ARG A 62 -0.35 5.33 11.74
N GLU A 63 -0.68 4.43 12.65
CA GLU A 63 -1.48 3.24 12.43
C GLU A 63 -2.91 3.61 12.02
N GLY A 64 -3.49 4.62 12.67
CA GLY A 64 -4.80 5.18 12.30
C GLY A 64 -4.80 5.76 10.88
N VAL A 65 -3.84 6.63 10.57
CA VAL A 65 -3.68 7.24 9.24
C VAL A 65 -3.46 6.18 8.14
N ALA A 66 -2.64 5.16 8.42
CA ALA A 66 -2.44 4.05 7.49
C ALA A 66 -3.73 3.24 7.28
N SER A 67 -4.50 2.99 8.35
CA SER A 67 -5.79 2.31 8.28
C SER A 67 -6.79 3.09 7.44
N ASP A 68 -6.90 4.40 7.64
CA ASP A 68 -7.81 5.27 6.87
C ASP A 68 -7.48 5.25 5.37
N ALA A 69 -6.20 5.26 5.02
CA ALA A 69 -5.75 5.17 3.63
C ALA A 69 -6.16 3.83 2.99
N TYR A 70 -6.05 2.71 3.71
CA TYR A 70 -6.49 1.41 3.23
C TYR A 70 -8.01 1.28 3.15
N LEU A 71 -8.78 1.89 4.06
CA LEU A 71 -10.24 1.96 3.96
C LEU A 71 -10.68 2.73 2.70
N MET A 72 -9.97 3.81 2.35
CA MET A 72 -10.19 4.54 1.11
C MET A 72 -9.87 3.68 -0.12
N ALA A 73 -8.78 2.90 -0.08
CA ALA A 73 -8.44 1.97 -1.14
C ALA A 73 -9.53 0.90 -1.35
N ASP A 74 -10.07 0.34 -0.27
CA ASP A 74 -11.16 -0.63 -0.31
C ASP A 74 -12.45 -0.02 -0.89
N ALA A 75 -12.75 1.24 -0.56
CA ALA A 75 -13.86 1.97 -1.15
C ALA A 75 -13.69 2.20 -2.67
N MET A 76 -12.48 2.53 -3.13
CA MET A 76 -12.17 2.68 -4.56
C MET A 76 -12.29 1.36 -5.33
N LEU A 77 -11.85 0.24 -4.73
CA LEU A 77 -12.01 -1.09 -5.33
C LEU A 77 -13.49 -1.46 -5.46
N LYS A 78 -14.26 -1.28 -4.38
CA LYS A 78 -15.70 -1.53 -4.40
C LYS A 78 -16.44 -0.69 -5.44
N ALA A 79 -16.07 0.58 -5.61
CA ALA A 79 -16.67 1.46 -6.61
C ALA A 79 -16.42 1.00 -8.06
N ARG A 80 -15.38 0.19 -8.31
CA ARG A 80 -15.08 -0.38 -9.63
C ARG A 80 -15.87 -1.65 -9.95
N GLU A 81 -16.40 -2.33 -8.93
CA GLU A 81 -17.24 -3.53 -9.11
C GLU A 81 -18.69 -3.19 -9.47
N GLY A 82 -19.02 -1.90 -9.58
CA GLY A 82 -20.34 -1.37 -9.94
C GLY A 82 -20.69 -1.45 -11.42
#